data_AF-A0A8J7G118-F1
#
_entry.id   AF-A0A8J7G118-F1
#
_cell.length_a   1.000
_cell.length_b   1.000
_cell.length_c   1.000
_cell.angle_alpha   90.00
_cell.angle_beta   90.00
_cell.angle_gamma   90.00
#
_symmetry.space_group_name_H-M   'P 1'
#
loop_
_entity.id
_entity.type
_entity.pdbx_description
1 polymer ?
#
loop_
_entity_poly.entity_id
_entity_poly.type
_entity_poly.pdbx_seq_one_letter_code
_entity_poly.pdbx_strand_id
1 'polypeptide(L)'
;MSEIVLEVEGEGAVAATEELLQTPGIAGNWEPATEEPQRDGVLATIATIVGITVGVVELAEKIYHWYQKRRQQPDPTQRIERAMLIGRKGQRILLKNATIEQICRILDE
;
A
#
# COMPACT_ATOMS: atom_id res chain seq x y z
N MET A 1 16.94 -10.49 3.73
CA MET A 1 16.11 -10.26 2.53
C MET A 1 15.10 -9.23 2.95
N SER A 2 15.18 -8.03 2.38
CA SER A 2 14.24 -6.96 2.71
C SER A 2 13.10 -6.96 1.71
N GLU A 3 11.89 -6.91 2.23
CA GLU A 3 10.65 -6.95 1.45
C GLU A 3 10.15 -5.53 1.23
N ILE A 4 9.30 -5.35 0.21
CA ILE A 4 8.59 -4.09 0.01
C ILE A 4 7.31 -4.18 0.83
N VAL A 5 7.04 -3.16 1.64
CA VAL A 5 5.90 -3.14 2.55
C VAL A 5 5.01 -1.96 2.24
N LEU A 6 3.69 -2.17 2.28
CA LEU A 6 2.69 -1.12 2.23
C LEU A 6 1.88 -1.12 3.53
N GLU A 7 2.04 -0.06 4.32
CA GLU A 7 1.19 0.20 5.47
C GLU A 7 -0.05 0.96 5.02
N VAL A 8 -1.24 0.48 5.35
CA VAL A 8 -2.53 1.07 4.95
C VAL A 8 -3.36 1.32 6.19
N GLU A 9 -3.82 2.56 6.35
CA GLU A 9 -4.63 3.00 7.50
C GLU A 9 -5.97 3.57 7.03
N GLY A 10 -7.03 3.33 7.80
CA GLY A 10 -8.40 3.76 7.57
C GLY A 10 -9.39 2.63 7.82
N GLU A 11 -10.67 2.95 8.01
CA GLU A 11 -11.71 1.93 8.20
C GLU A 11 -11.78 0.92 7.03
N GLY A 12 -11.45 1.37 5.82
CA GLY A 12 -11.36 0.51 4.63
C GLY A 12 -10.05 -0.24 4.45
N ALA A 13 -9.12 -0.22 5.42
CA ALA A 13 -7.75 -0.74 5.26
C ALA A 13 -7.71 -2.21 4.83
N VAL A 14 -8.49 -3.08 5.48
CA VAL A 14 -8.55 -4.51 5.16
C VAL A 14 -8.98 -4.72 3.71
N ALA A 15 -10.12 -4.18 3.33
CA ALA A 15 -10.65 -4.32 1.97
C ALA A 15 -9.71 -3.71 0.92
N ALA A 16 -9.04 -2.60 1.24
CA ALA A 16 -8.08 -1.96 0.36
C ALA A 16 -6.84 -2.83 0.12
N THR A 17 -6.30 -3.40 1.19
CA THR A 17 -5.14 -4.28 1.14
C THR A 17 -5.43 -5.59 0.40
N GLU A 18 -6.61 -6.18 0.60
CA GLU A 18 -7.03 -7.35 -0.17
C GLU A 18 -7.15 -7.06 -1.67
N GLU A 19 -7.75 -5.91 -2.05
CA GLU A 19 -7.80 -5.49 -3.46
C GLU A 19 -6.39 -5.26 -4.04
N LEU A 20 -5.47 -4.67 -3.25
CA LEU A 20 -4.11 -4.46 -3.69
C LEU A 20 -3.44 -5.80 -4.04
N LEU A 21 -3.55 -6.80 -3.17
CA LEU A 21 -2.93 -8.11 -3.39
C LEU A 21 -3.58 -8.92 -4.51
N GLN A 22 -4.81 -8.58 -4.91
CA GLN A 22 -5.45 -9.13 -6.11
C GLN A 22 -4.96 -8.46 -7.41
N THR A 23 -4.16 -7.39 -7.32
CA THR A 23 -3.58 -6.72 -8.48
C THR A 23 -2.63 -7.66 -9.22
N PRO A 24 -2.87 -7.96 -10.52
CA PRO A 24 -1.95 -8.75 -11.30
C PRO A 24 -0.56 -8.11 -11.31
N GLY A 25 0.46 -8.88 -10.95
CA GLY A 25 1.83 -8.37 -10.83
C GLY A 25 2.34 -8.28 -9.41
N ILE A 26 1.47 -8.40 -8.40
CA ILE A 26 1.82 -8.42 -6.98
C ILE A 26 1.66 -9.85 -6.45
N ALA A 27 2.73 -10.39 -5.88
CA ALA A 27 2.67 -11.55 -5.00
C ALA A 27 3.01 -11.09 -3.59
N GLY A 28 2.15 -11.39 -2.62
CA GLY A 28 2.29 -10.88 -1.27
C GLY A 28 1.33 -11.52 -0.28
N ASN A 29 1.51 -11.15 0.98
CA ASN A 29 0.59 -11.45 2.07
C ASN A 29 0.27 -10.15 2.83
N TRP A 30 -0.64 -10.22 3.79
CA TRP A 30 -0.91 -9.11 4.67
C TRP A 30 -1.24 -9.58 6.08
N GLU A 31 -1.02 -8.70 7.03
CA GLU A 31 -1.40 -8.88 8.43
C GLU A 31 -2.01 -7.60 9.02
N PRO A 32 -2.89 -7.71 10.02
CA PRO A 32 -3.34 -6.54 10.78
C PRO A 32 -2.16 -5.90 11.52
N ALA A 33 -2.04 -4.58 11.49
CA ALA A 33 -1.04 -3.87 12.29
C ALA A 33 -1.42 -4.00 13.78
N THR A 34 -0.75 -4.91 14.49
CA THR A 34 -1.10 -5.31 15.86
C THR A 34 -0.28 -4.59 16.95
N GLU A 35 0.76 -3.82 16.59
CA GLU A 35 1.79 -3.36 17.54
C GLU A 35 1.92 -1.83 17.77
N GLU A 36 1.13 -0.97 17.13
CA GLU A 36 1.10 0.47 17.48
C GLU A 36 -0.32 0.86 17.92
N PRO A 37 -0.50 1.81 18.87
CA PRO A 37 -1.82 2.11 19.39
C PRO A 37 -2.67 2.53 18.20
N GLN A 38 -3.69 1.73 17.88
CA GLN A 38 -4.78 2.10 16.98
C GLN A 38 -5.22 3.48 17.46
N ARG A 39 -4.72 4.53 16.80
CA ARG A 39 -5.04 5.90 17.18
C ARG A 39 -6.53 5.99 16.94
N ASP A 40 -7.28 6.01 18.03
CA ASP A 40 -8.72 6.28 18.05
C ASP A 40 -9.53 5.44 17.03
N GLY A 41 -9.40 4.11 17.08
CA GLY A 41 -10.29 3.21 16.30
C GLY A 41 -10.01 3.12 14.80
N VAL A 42 -8.93 3.73 14.30
CA VAL A 42 -8.50 3.60 12.90
C VAL A 42 -7.87 2.22 12.66
N LEU A 43 -8.45 1.44 11.75
CA LEU A 43 -7.91 0.14 11.33
C LEU A 43 -6.63 0.33 10.50
N ALA A 44 -5.66 -0.56 10.70
CA ALA A 44 -4.42 -0.56 9.95
C ALA A 44 -4.00 -1.98 9.54
N THR A 45 -3.44 -2.10 8.34
CA THR A 45 -2.94 -3.35 7.76
C THR A 45 -1.56 -3.14 7.16
N ILE A 46 -0.77 -4.20 7.16
CA ILE A 46 0.58 -4.24 6.59
C ILE A 46 0.55 -5.26 5.47
N ALA A 47 0.72 -4.80 4.23
CA ALA A 47 0.85 -5.66 3.06
C ALA A 47 2.32 -5.84 2.71
N THR A 48 2.78 -7.07 2.64
CA THR A 48 4.15 -7.41 2.29
C THR A 48 4.20 -7.96 0.87
N ILE A 49 4.89 -7.26 -0.02
CA ILE A 49 5.10 -7.65 -1.41
C ILE A 49 6.38 -8.50 -1.48
N VAL A 50 6.19 -9.81 -1.64
CA VAL A 50 7.26 -10.81 -1.71
C VAL A 50 7.76 -11.04 -3.14
N GLY A 51 6.96 -10.66 -4.15
CA GLY A 51 7.33 -10.81 -5.55
C GLY A 51 6.63 -9.82 -6.46
N ILE A 52 7.36 -9.38 -7.49
CA ILE A 52 6.86 -8.53 -8.57
C ILE A 52 7.01 -9.32 -9.87
N THR A 53 5.90 -9.60 -10.55
CA THR A 53 5.90 -10.42 -11.79
C THR A 53 5.70 -9.61 -13.07
N VAL A 54 5.56 -8.29 -12.94
CA VAL A 54 5.40 -7.31 -14.03
C VAL A 54 6.50 -6.27 -13.99
N GLY A 55 6.55 -5.37 -14.98
CA GLY A 55 7.49 -4.27 -14.98
C GLY A 55 7.25 -3.30 -13.81
N VAL A 56 8.32 -2.70 -13.27
CA VAL A 56 8.25 -1.78 -12.13
C VAL A 56 7.34 -0.57 -12.40
N VAL A 57 7.38 -0.02 -13.61
CA VAL A 57 6.54 1.13 -14.00
C VAL A 57 5.05 0.75 -13.99
N GLU A 58 4.71 -0.41 -14.54
CA GLU A 58 3.32 -0.91 -14.55
C GLU A 58 2.81 -1.13 -13.13
N LEU A 59 3.65 -1.68 -12.24
CA LEU A 59 3.30 -1.84 -10.84
C LEU A 59 3.11 -0.50 -10.14
N ALA A 60 4.01 0.47 -10.37
CA ALA A 60 3.91 1.80 -9.78
C ALA A 60 2.61 2.51 -10.20
N GLU A 61 2.22 2.41 -11.47
CA GLU A 61 0.94 2.91 -11.96
C GLU A 61 -0.23 2.24 -11.25
N LYS A 62 -0.22 0.90 -11.12
CA LYS A 62 -1.28 0.17 -10.43
C LYS A 62 -1.43 0.58 -8.97
N ILE A 63 -0.32 0.71 -8.23
CA ILE A 63 -0.32 1.19 -6.83
C ILE A 63 -0.85 2.63 -6.74
N TYR A 64 -0.42 3.50 -7.65
CA TYR A 64 -0.88 4.89 -7.71
C TYR A 64 -2.39 4.99 -7.92
N HIS A 65 -2.94 4.27 -8.91
CA HIS A 65 -4.37 4.27 -9.20
C HIS A 65 -5.19 3.61 -8.09
N TRP A 66 -4.72 2.49 -7.52
CA TRP A 66 -5.34 1.84 -6.38
C TRP A 66 -5.49 2.82 -5.21
N TYR A 67 -4.42 3.55 -4.89
CA TYR A 67 -4.43 4.52 -3.79
C TYR A 67 -5.43 5.65 -4.04
N GLN A 68 -5.45 6.22 -5.26
CA GLN A 68 -6.40 7.26 -5.64
C GLN A 68 -7.84 6.78 -5.54
N LYS A 69 -8.14 5.60 -6.09
CA LYS A 69 -9.46 4.96 -6.02
C LYS A 69 -9.91 4.79 -4.58
N ARG A 70 -9.05 4.26 -3.70
CA ARG A 70 -9.38 4.01 -2.30
C ARG A 70 -9.51 5.29 -1.47
N ARG A 71 -8.75 6.35 -1.77
CA ARG A 71 -8.89 7.68 -1.17
C ARG A 71 -10.19 8.38 -1.52
N GLN A 72 -10.70 8.13 -2.72
CA GLN A 72 -11.88 8.81 -3.28
C GLN A 72 -13.19 8.06 -3.02
N GLN A 73 -13.16 6.96 -2.25
CA GLN A 73 -14.38 6.23 -1.89
C GLN A 73 -15.38 7.14 -1.15
N PRO A 74 -16.65 7.21 -1.60
CA PRO A 74 -17.67 8.01 -0.94
C PRO A 74 -18.03 7.48 0.46
N ASP A 75 -17.99 6.16 0.63
CA ASP A 75 -18.24 5.47 1.88
C ASP A 75 -16.97 5.54 2.76
N PRO A 76 -17.02 6.23 3.93
CA PRO A 76 -15.89 6.32 4.84
C PRO A 76 -15.37 4.96 5.30
N THR A 77 -16.25 3.96 5.42
CA THR A 77 -15.91 2.61 5.88
C THR A 77 -15.10 1.81 4.86
N GLN A 78 -15.10 2.24 3.58
CA GLN A 78 -14.33 1.62 2.50
C GLN A 78 -13.11 2.45 2.09
N ARG A 79 -12.98 3.64 2.66
CA ARG A 79 -11.95 4.61 2.33
C ARG A 79 -10.69 4.35 3.16
N ILE A 80 -9.54 4.61 2.55
CA ILE A 80 -8.26 4.68 3.28
C ILE A 80 -7.90 6.14 3.58
N GLU A 81 -7.33 6.36 4.76
CA GLU A 81 -6.87 7.66 5.21
C GLU A 81 -5.40 7.90 4.86
N ARG A 82 -4.61 6.83 4.87
CA ARG A 82 -3.17 6.87 4.67
C ARG A 82 -2.66 5.58 4.04
N ALA A 83 -1.64 5.70 3.19
CA ALA A 83 -0.85 4.57 2.72
C ALA A 83 0.62 4.98 2.62
N MET A 84 1.51 4.18 3.22
CA MET A 84 2.96 4.37 3.23
C MET A 84 3.62 3.20 2.52
N LEU A 85 4.43 3.48 1.49
CA LEU A 85 5.23 2.48 0.80
C LEU A 85 6.66 2.51 1.34
N ILE A 86 7.16 1.34 1.70
CA ILE A 86 8.48 1.12 2.30
C ILE A 86 9.26 0.20 1.36
N GLY A 87 10.37 0.72 0.83
CA GLY A 87 11.26 -0.01 -0.07
C GLY A 87 12.17 -0.98 0.67
N ARG A 88 12.88 -1.80 -0.09
CA ARG A 88 13.80 -2.81 0.44
C ARG A 88 14.96 -2.20 1.22
N LYS A 89 15.33 -0.94 0.97
CA LYS A 89 16.39 -0.26 1.73
C LYS A 89 15.81 0.56 2.90
N GLY A 90 14.52 0.41 3.19
CA GLY A 90 13.81 1.11 4.25
C GLY A 90 13.41 2.54 3.87
N GLN A 91 13.62 2.97 2.62
CA GLN A 91 13.12 4.26 2.16
C GLN A 91 11.59 4.26 2.21
N ARG A 92 10.99 5.33 2.74
CA ARG A 92 9.55 5.43 2.94
C ARG A 92 8.97 6.60 2.16
N ILE A 93 7.84 6.38 1.48
CA ILE A 93 7.08 7.44 0.83
C ILE A 93 5.59 7.37 1.19
N LEU A 94 5.01 8.52 1.49
CA LEU A 94 3.58 8.64 1.69
C LEU A 94 2.88 8.82 0.34
N LEU A 95 1.93 7.93 0.01
CA LEU A 95 1.27 7.95 -1.30
C LEU A 95 0.40 9.19 -1.55
N LYS A 96 0.01 9.95 -0.50
CA LYS A 96 -0.82 11.17 -0.60
C LYS A 96 -0.33 12.20 -1.61
N ASN A 97 0.99 12.32 -1.78
CA ASN A 97 1.61 13.28 -2.69
C ASN A 97 2.71 12.63 -3.54
N ALA A 98 2.73 11.29 -3.62
CA ALA A 98 3.75 10.58 -4.37
C ALA A 98 3.45 10.63 -5.88
N THR A 99 4.48 10.82 -6.69
CA THR A 99 4.39 10.62 -8.15
C THR A 99 4.66 9.16 -8.50
N ILE A 100 4.24 8.73 -9.70
CA ILE A 100 4.57 7.40 -10.23
C ILE A 100 6.10 7.20 -10.25
N GLU A 101 6.87 8.21 -10.65
CA GLU A 101 8.34 8.14 -10.63
C GLU A 101 8.93 7.90 -9.23
N GLN A 102 8.35 8.53 -8.20
CA GLN A 102 8.78 8.31 -6.81
C GLN A 102 8.42 6.91 -6.35
N ILE A 103 7.26 6.39 -6.72
CA ILE A 103 6.85 5.01 -6.43
C ILE A 103 7.80 4.02 -7.13
N CYS A 104 8.09 4.22 -8.43
CA CYS A 104 9.06 3.40 -9.16
C CYS A 104 10.41 3.34 -8.44
N ARG A 105 10.92 4.48 -7.99
CA ARG A 105 12.21 4.54 -7.29
C ARG A 105 12.24 3.66 -6.04
N ILE A 106 11.14 3.56 -5.30
CA ILE A 106 11.04 2.72 -4.10
C ILE A 106 10.95 1.23 -4.47
N LEU A 107 10.24 0.91 -5.55
CA LEU A 107 10.07 -0.46 -6.03
C LEU A 107 11.32 -1.06 -6.69
N ASP A 108 12.19 -0.22 -7.26
CA ASP A 108 13.39 -0.60 -8.00
C ASP A 108 14.67 -0.68 -7.13
N GLU A 109 14.54 -0.50 -5.81
CA GLU A 109 15.66 -0.57 -4.86
C GLU A 109 16.30 -1.96 -4.71
#